data_AF-A0A4R8HQ17-F1
#
_entry.id   AF-A0A4R8HQ17-F1
#
_cell.length_a   1.000
_cell.length_b   1.000
_cell.length_c   1.000
_cell.angle_alpha   90.00
_cell.angle_beta   90.00
_cell.angle_gamma   90.00
#
_symmetry.space_group_name_H-M   'P 1'
#
loop_
_entity.id
_entity.type
_entity.pdbx_description
1 polymer ?
#
loop_
_entity_poly.entity_id
_entity_poly.type
_entity_poly.pdbx_seq_one_letter_code
_entity_poly.pdbx_strand_id
1 'polypeptide(L)'
;MNIFKPKELAKSKDFVHKKFRDRDNMSLEQHSYAVFKIVTQLLEGVKIEEEKKKRIQLSAYLHDIGKKDERFQKVLSGESENYLKHETKSLNYIEDIKDNWGEILDRLNLDLEYSDKVLEEILTFAVSHHGLFFLSKNKEDEYEIKKKWTEFSLEETSRITLVDLLFEYHPAGGFIVLADLIHSYSLAKGIKYEEKLKELKNKKSILEFINDYFEEIEAKEDKENRGTEALKEILKLTLGGVERWLRAQKS
;
A
#
# COMPACT_ATOMS: atom_id res chain seq x y z
N MET A 1 -8.10 -19.51 -19.94
CA MET A 1 -9.13 -18.45 -19.81
C MET A 1 -8.37 -17.26 -19.21
N ASN A 2 -8.07 -16.26 -20.04
CA ASN A 2 -7.09 -15.19 -19.76
C ASN A 2 -7.71 -14.12 -18.85
N ILE A 3 -7.13 -13.90 -17.67
CA ILE A 3 -7.68 -12.99 -16.62
C ILE A 3 -6.85 -11.71 -16.47
N PHE A 4 -5.83 -11.51 -17.30
CA PHE A 4 -4.96 -10.35 -17.20
C PHE A 4 -4.76 -9.74 -18.57
N LYS A 5 -5.41 -8.60 -18.76
CA LYS A 5 -5.02 -7.62 -19.74
C LYS A 5 -4.88 -6.33 -18.95
N PRO A 6 -3.80 -5.56 -19.10
CA PRO A 6 -3.66 -4.25 -18.47
C PRO A 6 -4.81 -3.25 -18.74
N LYS A 7 -5.69 -3.56 -19.69
CA LYS A 7 -6.94 -2.83 -20.00
C LYS A 7 -8.16 -3.24 -19.14
N GLU A 8 -8.04 -4.28 -18.31
CA GLU A 8 -9.11 -4.84 -17.48
C GLU A 8 -8.73 -4.92 -15.99
N LEU A 9 -7.62 -4.30 -15.57
CA LEU A 9 -7.13 -4.26 -14.18
C LEU A 9 -8.08 -3.55 -13.21
N ALA A 10 -9.06 -2.84 -13.76
CA ALA A 10 -10.34 -2.58 -13.12
C ALA A 10 -11.34 -2.40 -14.24
N LYS A 11 -12.46 -3.11 -14.21
CA LYS A 11 -13.57 -2.70 -15.07
C LYS A 11 -13.95 -1.30 -14.63
N SER A 12 -14.59 -0.51 -15.50
CA SER A 12 -15.24 0.78 -15.15
C SER A 12 -16.34 0.65 -14.08
N LYS A 13 -16.38 -0.46 -13.34
CA LYS A 13 -17.38 -0.94 -12.40
C LYS A 13 -16.76 -1.41 -11.07
N ASP A 14 -15.43 -1.34 -10.89
CA ASP A 14 -14.78 -1.65 -9.61
C ASP A 14 -14.45 -0.32 -8.90
N PHE A 15 -15.02 -0.08 -7.72
CA PHE A 15 -15.07 1.25 -7.09
C PHE A 15 -14.17 1.34 -5.86
N VAL A 16 -13.67 2.54 -5.52
CA VAL A 16 -12.81 2.73 -4.33
C VAL A 16 -13.59 3.21 -3.10
N HIS A 17 -14.78 3.83 -3.25
CA HIS A 17 -15.57 4.31 -2.10
C HIS A 17 -17.05 4.62 -2.40
N LYS A 18 -17.94 4.39 -1.41
CA LYS A 18 -19.40 4.63 -1.42
C LYS A 18 -19.85 6.09 -1.69
N LYS A 19 -18.97 7.09 -1.50
CA LYS A 19 -19.32 8.54 -1.51
C LYS A 19 -19.08 9.26 -2.84
N PHE A 20 -18.54 8.57 -3.84
CA PHE A 20 -18.18 9.19 -5.13
C PHE A 20 -19.20 8.91 -6.25
N ARG A 21 -20.45 8.56 -5.92
CA ARG A 21 -21.51 8.38 -6.92
C ARG A 21 -21.70 9.60 -7.85
N ASP A 22 -21.32 10.80 -7.39
CA ASP A 22 -21.46 12.06 -8.13
C ASP A 22 -20.13 12.67 -8.60
N ARG A 23 -18.98 12.03 -8.37
CA ARG A 23 -17.66 12.48 -8.84
C ARG A 23 -16.87 11.30 -9.40
N ASP A 24 -16.74 11.24 -10.71
CA ASP A 24 -15.92 10.32 -11.51
C ASP A 24 -15.45 9.05 -10.79
N ASN A 25 -16.16 7.94 -11.04
CA ASN A 25 -15.85 6.62 -10.51
C ASN A 25 -14.40 6.23 -10.83
N MET A 26 -13.51 6.42 -9.86
CA MET A 26 -12.13 5.98 -9.97
C MET A 26 -12.06 4.47 -9.84
N SER A 27 -11.49 3.84 -10.85
CA SER A 27 -11.26 2.41 -10.91
C SER A 27 -10.08 2.00 -10.02
N LEU A 28 -10.09 0.75 -9.54
CA LEU A 28 -8.99 0.18 -8.74
C LEU A 28 -7.62 0.34 -9.45
N GLU A 29 -7.56 0.10 -10.76
CA GLU A 29 -6.35 0.29 -11.58
C GLU A 29 -5.86 1.74 -11.59
N GLN A 30 -6.77 2.70 -11.74
CA GLN A 30 -6.40 4.12 -11.71
C GLN A 30 -5.85 4.49 -10.35
N HIS A 31 -6.42 3.96 -9.26
CA HIS A 31 -5.92 4.16 -7.91
C HIS A 31 -4.54 3.54 -7.71
N SER A 32 -4.39 2.25 -8.00
CA SER A 32 -3.10 1.54 -7.94
C SER A 32 -2.01 2.22 -8.76
N TYR A 33 -2.31 2.65 -9.98
CA TYR A 33 -1.34 3.32 -10.84
C TYR A 33 -0.96 4.71 -10.32
N ALA A 34 -1.91 5.47 -9.77
CA ALA A 34 -1.62 6.76 -9.15
C ALA A 34 -0.75 6.59 -7.90
N VAL A 35 -1.05 5.61 -7.04
CA VAL A 35 -0.23 5.30 -5.85
C VAL A 35 1.19 4.89 -6.26
N PHE A 36 1.35 4.06 -7.31
CA PHE A 36 2.66 3.76 -7.90
C PHE A 36 3.42 5.02 -8.35
N LYS A 37 2.76 5.96 -9.03
CA LYS A 37 3.38 7.22 -9.49
C LYS A 37 3.78 8.11 -8.31
N ILE A 38 2.93 8.22 -7.30
CA ILE A 38 3.22 8.99 -6.09
C ILE A 38 4.41 8.38 -5.35
N VAL A 39 4.42 7.07 -5.11
CA VAL A 39 5.57 6.37 -4.48
C VAL A 39 6.85 6.59 -5.28
N THR A 40 6.78 6.47 -6.61
CA THR A 40 7.96 6.69 -7.48
C THR A 40 8.55 8.07 -7.26
N GLN A 41 7.72 9.12 -7.20
CA GLN A 41 8.17 10.48 -6.93
C GLN A 41 8.69 10.65 -5.49
N LEU A 42 8.03 10.04 -4.50
CA LEU A 42 8.48 10.11 -3.10
C LEU A 42 9.83 9.41 -2.88
N LEU A 43 10.14 8.39 -3.67
CA LEU A 43 11.42 7.68 -3.65
C LEU A 43 12.53 8.41 -4.42
N GLU A 44 12.21 9.47 -5.18
CA GLU A 44 13.22 10.29 -5.85
C GLU A 44 14.18 10.88 -4.82
N GLY A 45 15.47 10.61 -5.02
CA GLY A 45 16.52 11.05 -4.11
C GLY A 45 16.71 10.18 -2.87
N VAL A 46 15.75 9.34 -2.46
CA VAL A 46 15.90 8.49 -1.26
C VAL A 46 17.03 7.47 -1.46
N LYS A 47 17.95 7.37 -0.49
CA LYS A 47 19.08 6.42 -0.50
C LYS A 47 18.62 5.02 -0.09
N ILE A 48 17.89 4.35 -0.99
CA ILE A 48 17.51 2.94 -0.93
C ILE A 48 18.11 2.25 -2.16
N GLU A 49 18.48 0.99 -2.02
CA GLU A 49 18.93 0.16 -3.16
C GLU A 49 17.89 0.18 -4.28
N GLU A 50 18.34 0.31 -5.54
CA GLU A 50 17.44 0.47 -6.68
C GLU A 50 16.49 -0.73 -6.85
N GLU A 51 16.95 -1.96 -6.62
CA GLU A 51 16.03 -3.12 -6.61
C GLU A 51 14.97 -3.00 -5.53
N LYS A 52 15.34 -2.59 -4.31
CA LYS A 52 14.38 -2.39 -3.23
C LYS A 52 13.38 -1.28 -3.56
N LYS A 53 13.78 -0.21 -4.26
CA LYS A 53 12.84 0.80 -4.77
C LYS A 53 11.84 0.19 -5.75
N LYS A 54 12.30 -0.61 -6.72
CA LYS A 54 11.42 -1.29 -7.68
C LYS A 54 10.42 -2.21 -6.98
N ARG A 55 10.85 -2.94 -5.95
CA ARG A 55 9.97 -3.77 -5.11
C ARG A 55 8.93 -2.92 -4.38
N ILE A 56 9.30 -1.80 -3.78
CA ILE A 56 8.36 -0.86 -3.14
C ILE A 56 7.36 -0.29 -4.15
N GLN A 57 7.83 0.11 -5.33
CA GLN A 57 6.99 0.65 -6.40
C GLN A 57 5.94 -0.37 -6.89
N LEU A 58 6.38 -1.61 -7.15
CA LEU A 58 5.48 -2.70 -7.54
C LEU A 58 4.50 -3.05 -6.41
N SER A 59 4.96 -3.04 -5.15
CA SER A 59 4.10 -3.23 -3.98
C SER A 59 3.05 -2.13 -3.87
N ALA A 60 3.39 -0.89 -4.18
CA ALA A 60 2.46 0.23 -4.19
C ALA A 60 1.38 0.08 -5.26
N TYR A 61 1.71 -0.54 -6.39
CA TYR A 61 0.72 -0.87 -7.41
C TYR A 61 -0.22 -2.01 -6.95
N LEU A 62 0.33 -3.03 -6.28
CA LEU A 62 -0.40 -4.22 -5.87
C LEU A 62 -1.06 -4.14 -4.48
N HIS A 63 -0.82 -3.08 -3.69
CA HIS A 63 -1.24 -2.98 -2.28
C HIS A 63 -2.72 -3.30 -2.05
N ASP A 64 -3.54 -2.90 -3.02
CA ASP A 64 -4.98 -2.94 -2.98
C ASP A 64 -5.59 -4.09 -3.82
N ILE A 65 -4.78 -5.01 -4.37
CA ILE A 65 -5.24 -6.07 -5.28
C ILE A 65 -6.35 -6.93 -4.66
N GLY A 66 -6.30 -7.12 -3.34
CA GLY A 66 -7.34 -7.84 -2.60
C GLY A 66 -8.75 -7.22 -2.70
N LYS A 67 -8.87 -5.93 -3.06
CA LYS A 67 -10.16 -5.26 -3.28
C LYS A 67 -10.92 -5.84 -4.48
N LYS A 68 -10.26 -6.60 -5.35
CA LYS A 68 -10.89 -7.34 -6.47
C LYS A 68 -11.81 -8.48 -6.00
N ASP A 69 -11.70 -8.93 -4.75
CA ASP A 69 -12.61 -9.96 -4.19
C ASP A 69 -14.07 -9.49 -4.32
N GLU A 70 -14.92 -10.33 -4.91
CA GLU A 70 -16.32 -9.99 -5.19
C GLU A 70 -17.09 -9.52 -3.96
N ARG A 71 -16.77 -10.08 -2.78
CA ARG A 71 -17.42 -9.67 -1.53
C ARG A 71 -16.96 -8.28 -1.11
N PHE A 72 -15.71 -7.93 -1.36
CA PHE A 72 -15.21 -6.58 -1.10
C PHE A 72 -15.83 -5.56 -2.07
N GLN A 73 -16.00 -5.91 -3.35
CA GLN A 73 -16.75 -5.08 -4.30
C GLN A 73 -18.24 -4.90 -3.91
N LYS A 74 -18.87 -5.91 -3.31
CA LYS A 74 -20.22 -5.79 -2.72
C LYS A 74 -20.26 -4.80 -1.54
N VAL A 75 -19.21 -4.74 -0.73
CA VAL A 75 -19.11 -3.73 0.34
C VAL A 75 -18.95 -2.33 -0.24
N LEU A 76 -18.09 -2.17 -1.25
CA LEU A 76 -17.83 -0.87 -1.90
C LEU A 76 -19.06 -0.31 -2.63
N SER A 77 -19.84 -1.19 -3.28
CA SER A 77 -21.11 -0.84 -3.93
C SER A 77 -22.25 -0.58 -2.94
N GLY A 78 -22.06 -0.91 -1.66
CA GLY A 78 -23.05 -0.74 -0.60
C GLY A 78 -24.10 -1.85 -0.53
N GLU A 79 -23.89 -2.96 -1.24
CA GLU A 79 -24.75 -4.16 -1.24
C GLU A 79 -24.52 -5.06 -0.01
N SER A 80 -23.43 -4.83 0.73
CA SER A 80 -23.08 -5.57 1.94
C SER A 80 -22.48 -4.65 2.99
N GLU A 81 -22.86 -4.83 4.25
CA GLU A 81 -22.25 -4.16 5.40
C GLU A 81 -21.18 -5.02 6.10
N ASN A 82 -21.01 -6.28 5.66
CA ASN A 82 -20.01 -7.19 6.20
C ASN A 82 -18.60 -6.73 5.79
N TYR A 83 -17.98 -5.95 6.66
CA TYR A 83 -16.63 -5.43 6.46
C TYR A 83 -15.63 -6.59 6.35
N LEU A 84 -15.02 -6.72 5.17
CA LEU A 84 -13.92 -7.64 4.91
C LEU A 84 -12.64 -6.83 4.81
N LYS A 85 -11.54 -7.36 5.32
CA LYS A 85 -10.22 -6.76 5.17
C LYS A 85 -9.59 -7.24 3.88
N HIS A 86 -9.39 -6.34 2.93
CA HIS A 86 -8.94 -6.68 1.58
C HIS A 86 -7.50 -7.17 1.56
N GLU A 87 -6.67 -6.76 2.53
CA GLU A 87 -5.30 -7.20 2.69
C GLU A 87 -5.24 -8.74 2.76
N THR A 88 -6.18 -9.36 3.50
CA THR A 88 -6.29 -10.82 3.64
C THR A 88 -6.67 -11.55 2.34
N LYS A 89 -7.12 -10.81 1.32
CA LYS A 89 -7.51 -11.34 0.01
C LYS A 89 -6.42 -11.20 -1.03
N SER A 90 -5.36 -10.45 -0.76
CA SER A 90 -4.25 -10.28 -1.69
C SER A 90 -3.59 -11.62 -2.05
N LEU A 91 -3.55 -12.59 -1.14
CA LEU A 91 -2.97 -13.92 -1.39
C LEU A 91 -3.74 -14.74 -2.43
N ASN A 92 -5.04 -14.47 -2.62
CA ASN A 92 -5.84 -15.16 -3.65
C ASN A 92 -5.37 -14.83 -5.07
N TYR A 93 -4.55 -13.79 -5.22
CA TYR A 93 -4.08 -13.28 -6.51
C TYR A 93 -2.61 -13.60 -6.77
N ILE A 94 -1.99 -14.53 -6.02
CA ILE A 94 -0.58 -14.89 -6.20
C ILE A 94 -0.31 -15.48 -7.58
N GLU A 95 -1.05 -16.52 -7.98
CA GLU A 95 -0.86 -17.16 -9.29
C GLU A 95 -1.15 -16.19 -10.43
N ASP A 96 -2.19 -15.41 -10.25
CA ASP A 96 -2.58 -14.26 -11.07
C ASP A 96 -1.44 -13.24 -11.28
N ILE A 97 -0.70 -12.87 -10.22
CA ILE A 97 0.48 -12.00 -10.30
C ILE A 97 1.64 -12.71 -11.02
N LYS A 98 1.91 -13.98 -10.70
CA LYS A 98 3.00 -14.77 -11.29
C LYS A 98 2.83 -14.91 -12.80
N ASP A 99 1.63 -15.30 -13.24
CA ASP A 99 1.30 -15.53 -14.64
C ASP A 99 1.45 -14.26 -15.49
N ASN A 100 1.44 -13.09 -14.87
CA ASN A 100 1.39 -11.78 -15.54
C ASN A 100 2.54 -10.86 -15.15
N TRP A 101 3.58 -11.43 -14.54
CA TRP A 101 4.72 -10.69 -14.03
C TRP A 101 5.33 -9.75 -15.07
N GLY A 102 5.64 -10.27 -16.27
CA GLY A 102 6.22 -9.48 -17.37
C GLY A 102 5.31 -8.34 -17.83
N GLU A 103 4.01 -8.61 -18.00
CA GLU A 103 3.05 -7.57 -18.43
C GLU A 103 2.89 -6.45 -17.39
N ILE A 104 2.89 -6.79 -16.10
CA ILE A 104 2.83 -5.82 -15.00
C ILE A 104 4.09 -4.96 -15.01
N LEU A 105 5.27 -5.56 -15.13
CA LEU A 105 6.53 -4.83 -15.19
C LEU A 105 6.63 -3.91 -16.40
N ASP A 106 6.25 -4.38 -17.59
CA ASP A 106 6.20 -3.58 -18.81
C ASP A 106 5.25 -2.38 -18.64
N ARG A 107 4.08 -2.59 -18.04
CA ARG A 107 3.08 -1.55 -17.79
C ARG A 107 3.61 -0.44 -16.87
N LEU A 108 4.43 -0.82 -15.90
CA LEU A 108 5.02 0.08 -14.90
C LEU A 108 6.39 0.62 -15.33
N ASN A 109 6.95 0.12 -16.43
CA ASN A 109 8.33 0.38 -16.86
C ASN A 109 9.33 0.07 -15.73
N LEU A 110 9.18 -1.11 -15.14
CA LEU A 110 10.07 -1.67 -14.13
C LEU A 110 10.85 -2.85 -14.72
N ASP A 111 12.06 -3.06 -14.25
CA ASP A 111 12.91 -4.18 -14.64
C ASP A 111 13.31 -4.95 -13.38
N LEU A 112 12.60 -6.04 -13.10
CA LEU A 112 12.73 -6.82 -11.87
C LEU A 112 12.61 -8.32 -12.19
N GLU A 113 13.64 -9.10 -11.86
CA GLU A 113 13.58 -10.55 -12.05
C GLU A 113 12.59 -11.18 -11.07
N TYR A 114 11.79 -12.12 -11.58
CA TYR A 114 10.90 -12.90 -10.73
C TYR A 114 11.71 -13.86 -9.86
N SER A 115 11.39 -13.89 -8.57
CA SER A 115 11.71 -14.99 -7.67
C SER A 115 10.68 -15.05 -6.54
N ASP A 116 10.49 -16.22 -5.93
CA ASP A 116 9.55 -16.36 -4.81
C ASP A 116 9.90 -15.43 -3.64
N LYS A 117 11.20 -15.16 -3.43
CA LYS A 117 11.66 -14.19 -2.43
C LYS A 117 11.23 -12.76 -2.78
N VAL A 118 11.39 -12.35 -4.04
CA VAL A 118 10.97 -11.01 -4.49
C VAL A 118 9.45 -10.87 -4.36
N LEU A 119 8.70 -11.90 -4.73
CA LEU A 119 7.25 -11.93 -4.56
C LEU A 119 6.85 -11.83 -3.08
N GLU A 120 7.50 -12.59 -2.19
CA GLU A 120 7.26 -12.54 -0.74
C GLU A 120 7.48 -11.15 -0.17
N GLU A 121 8.55 -10.46 -0.57
CA GLU A 121 8.83 -9.08 -0.14
C GLU A 121 7.76 -8.11 -0.67
N ILE A 122 7.33 -8.27 -1.92
CA ILE A 122 6.27 -7.42 -2.50
C ILE A 122 4.95 -7.61 -1.78
N LEU A 123 4.56 -8.87 -1.55
CA LEU A 123 3.36 -9.21 -0.79
C LEU A 123 3.44 -8.67 0.63
N THR A 124 4.62 -8.79 1.26
CA THR A 124 4.87 -8.24 2.59
C THR A 124 4.60 -6.73 2.65
N PHE A 125 5.19 -5.96 1.75
CA PHE A 125 4.94 -4.52 1.66
C PHE A 125 3.46 -4.24 1.40
N ALA A 126 2.86 -4.94 0.43
CA ALA A 126 1.48 -4.79 0.04
C ALA A 126 0.50 -5.13 1.17
N VAL A 127 0.74 -6.13 2.02
CA VAL A 127 -0.20 -6.45 3.12
C VAL A 127 0.02 -5.54 4.33
N SER A 128 1.25 -5.08 4.56
CA SER A 128 1.61 -4.25 5.71
C SER A 128 1.19 -2.78 5.60
N HIS A 129 0.68 -2.31 4.45
CA HIS A 129 0.44 -0.88 4.20
C HIS A 129 -0.64 -0.24 5.10
N HIS A 130 -1.46 -1.03 5.79
CA HIS A 130 -2.36 -0.54 6.85
C HIS A 130 -1.81 -0.73 8.28
N GLY A 131 -0.56 -1.18 8.44
CA GLY A 131 0.18 -1.26 9.71
C GLY A 131 -0.28 -2.37 10.67
N LEU A 132 -1.17 -3.27 10.24
CA LEU A 132 -1.87 -4.22 11.11
C LEU A 132 -1.86 -5.67 10.60
N PHE A 133 -1.16 -5.95 9.50
CA PHE A 133 -1.11 -7.28 8.88
C PHE A 133 0.31 -7.73 8.62
N PHE A 134 0.52 -9.03 8.79
CA PHE A 134 1.83 -9.66 8.71
C PHE A 134 1.74 -10.93 7.87
N LEU A 135 2.64 -11.08 6.92
CA LEU A 135 2.81 -12.28 6.13
C LEU A 135 3.57 -13.35 6.95
N SER A 136 3.10 -14.58 6.83
CA SER A 136 3.67 -15.80 7.40
C SER A 136 3.65 -16.87 6.32
N LYS A 137 4.55 -17.86 6.41
CA LYS A 137 4.60 -19.01 5.52
C LYS A 137 4.53 -20.30 6.35
N ASN A 138 3.77 -21.28 5.88
CA ASN A 138 3.64 -22.58 6.53
C ASN A 138 4.60 -23.65 5.94
N LYS A 139 4.53 -24.87 6.46
CA LYS A 139 5.35 -26.03 6.01
C LYS A 139 5.04 -26.49 4.58
N GLU A 140 3.89 -26.11 4.04
CA GLU A 140 3.46 -26.42 2.68
C GLU A 140 3.82 -25.29 1.70
N ASP A 141 4.66 -24.35 2.14
CA ASP A 141 5.04 -23.14 1.40
C ASP A 141 3.85 -22.22 1.05
N GLU A 142 2.72 -22.37 1.75
CA GLU A 142 1.58 -21.48 1.59
C GLU A 142 1.72 -20.24 2.48
N TYR A 143 1.26 -19.10 1.95
CA TYR A 143 1.26 -17.84 2.67
C TYR A 143 0.00 -17.69 3.52
N GLU A 144 0.17 -17.10 4.71
CA GLU A 144 -0.89 -16.72 5.63
C GLU A 144 -0.75 -15.25 6.03
N ILE A 145 -1.88 -14.55 6.18
CA ILE A 145 -1.91 -13.19 6.71
C ILE A 145 -2.42 -13.21 8.15
N LYS A 146 -1.59 -12.72 9.06
CA LYS A 146 -1.87 -12.63 10.50
C LYS A 146 -2.20 -11.20 10.90
N LYS A 147 -3.12 -11.05 11.85
CA LYS A 147 -3.60 -9.74 12.32
C LYS A 147 -2.74 -9.20 13.47
N LYS A 148 -2.01 -10.08 14.16
CA LYS A 148 -1.09 -9.69 15.23
C LYS A 148 0.26 -10.36 15.03
N TRP A 149 1.33 -9.61 15.28
CA TRP A 149 2.68 -10.17 15.27
C TRP A 149 2.88 -11.24 16.36
N THR A 150 1.99 -11.28 17.35
CA THR A 150 1.96 -12.29 18.43
C THR A 150 1.13 -13.53 18.10
N GLU A 151 0.52 -13.63 16.91
CA GLU A 151 -0.18 -14.84 16.47
C GLU A 151 0.84 -15.85 15.91
N PHE A 152 0.89 -17.05 16.49
CA PHE A 152 1.84 -18.12 16.13
C PHE A 152 1.10 -19.38 15.72
N SER A 153 1.62 -20.06 14.69
CA SER A 153 1.11 -21.37 14.21
C SER A 153 2.23 -22.40 14.36
N LEU A 154 1.93 -23.62 14.81
CA LEU A 154 2.92 -24.70 14.95
C LEU A 154 3.52 -25.17 13.60
N GLU A 155 2.86 -24.81 12.51
CA GLU A 155 3.21 -25.16 11.14
C GLU A 155 3.95 -24.02 10.43
N GLU A 156 4.23 -22.91 11.12
CA GLU A 156 4.95 -21.77 10.58
C GLU A 156 6.42 -22.12 10.32
N THR A 157 6.89 -21.88 9.10
CA THR A 157 8.30 -22.05 8.68
C THR A 157 9.04 -20.72 8.59
N SER A 158 8.33 -19.65 8.20
CA SER A 158 8.85 -18.29 8.22
C SER A 158 7.75 -17.28 8.56
N ARG A 159 8.17 -16.11 9.04
CA ARG A 159 7.29 -14.98 9.26
C ARG A 159 8.07 -13.67 9.16
N ILE A 160 7.34 -12.59 8.91
CA ILE A 160 7.81 -11.26 9.23
C ILE A 160 7.77 -11.08 10.76
N THR A 161 8.89 -10.70 11.36
CA THR A 161 9.00 -10.38 12.79
C THR A 161 8.73 -8.90 13.06
N LEU A 162 8.55 -8.55 14.35
CA LEU A 162 8.48 -7.13 14.76
C LEU A 162 9.75 -6.34 14.37
N VAL A 163 10.91 -6.99 14.37
CA VAL A 163 12.17 -6.36 13.95
C VAL A 163 12.15 -6.08 12.46
N ASP A 164 11.75 -7.05 11.65
CA ASP A 164 11.64 -6.87 10.20
C ASP A 164 10.65 -5.76 9.87
N LEU A 165 9.52 -5.69 10.58
CA LEU A 165 8.56 -4.60 10.44
C LEU A 165 9.20 -3.26 10.77
N LEU A 166 9.82 -3.10 11.94
CA LEU A 166 10.31 -1.79 12.36
C LEU A 166 11.51 -1.28 11.53
N PHE A 167 12.35 -2.19 11.04
CA PHE A 167 13.63 -1.80 10.42
C PHE A 167 13.69 -2.05 8.92
N GLU A 168 13.00 -3.07 8.41
CA GLU A 168 13.07 -3.46 7.00
C GLU A 168 11.85 -2.96 6.22
N TYR A 169 10.64 -3.16 6.77
CA TYR A 169 9.39 -2.99 6.04
C TYR A 169 8.59 -1.74 6.37
N HIS A 170 8.50 -1.26 7.61
CA HIS A 170 7.76 -0.02 7.94
C HIS A 170 8.41 1.25 7.39
N PRO A 171 9.76 1.42 7.41
CA PRO A 171 10.37 2.59 6.79
C PRO A 171 10.11 2.65 5.27
N ALA A 172 10.13 1.50 4.59
CA ALA A 172 9.91 1.41 3.15
C ALA A 172 8.41 1.36 2.76
N GLY A 173 7.62 0.56 3.48
CA GLY A 173 6.17 0.45 3.35
C GLY A 173 5.43 1.72 3.76
N GLY A 174 6.01 2.55 4.63
CA GLY A 174 5.48 3.87 4.94
C GLY A 174 5.41 4.81 3.73
N PHE A 175 6.23 4.61 2.70
CA PHE A 175 6.05 5.33 1.44
C PHE A 175 4.77 4.91 0.71
N ILE A 176 4.41 3.62 0.77
CA ILE A 176 3.16 3.10 0.20
C ILE A 176 1.98 3.69 0.96
N VAL A 177 2.04 3.66 2.30
CA VAL A 177 1.01 4.29 3.16
C VAL A 177 0.85 5.77 2.83
N LEU A 178 1.96 6.51 2.77
CA LEU A 178 1.93 7.94 2.48
C LEU A 178 1.35 8.22 1.09
N ALA A 179 1.70 7.40 0.09
CA ALA A 179 1.19 7.55 -1.26
C ALA A 179 -0.32 7.28 -1.37
N ASP A 180 -0.80 6.21 -0.73
CA ASP A 180 -2.23 5.93 -0.62
C ASP A 180 -2.96 7.09 0.08
N LEU A 181 -2.44 7.59 1.20
CA LEU A 181 -3.01 8.74 1.91
C LEU A 181 -3.07 10.01 1.06
N ILE A 182 -1.98 10.36 0.36
CA ILE A 182 -1.94 11.52 -0.54
C ILE A 182 -3.00 11.38 -1.62
N HIS A 183 -3.09 10.20 -2.23
CA HIS A 183 -4.03 9.97 -3.32
C HIS A 183 -5.47 10.03 -2.82
N SER A 184 -5.80 9.27 -1.77
CA SER A 184 -7.11 9.22 -1.13
C SER A 184 -7.57 10.58 -0.62
N TYR A 185 -6.68 11.37 0.00
CA TYR A 185 -6.96 12.76 0.38
C TYR A 185 -7.26 13.64 -0.83
N SER A 186 -6.45 13.56 -1.87
CA SER A 186 -6.61 14.37 -3.08
C SER A 186 -7.96 14.12 -3.74
N LEU A 187 -8.36 12.84 -3.84
CA LEU A 187 -9.69 12.44 -4.32
C LEU A 187 -10.81 13.00 -3.45
N ALA A 188 -10.70 12.87 -2.13
CA ALA A 188 -11.70 13.38 -1.19
C ALA A 188 -11.88 14.90 -1.30
N LYS A 189 -10.80 15.65 -1.55
CA LYS A 189 -10.83 17.11 -1.72
C LYS A 189 -11.15 17.55 -3.15
N GLY A 190 -11.14 16.64 -4.13
CA GLY A 190 -11.35 16.96 -5.54
C GLY A 190 -10.18 17.75 -6.16
N ILE A 191 -8.96 17.53 -5.65
CA ILE A 191 -7.73 18.13 -6.17
C ILE A 191 -6.88 17.08 -6.89
N LYS A 192 -5.98 17.50 -7.78
CA LYS A 192 -5.03 16.59 -8.41
C LYS A 192 -3.92 16.22 -7.43
N TYR A 193 -3.55 14.94 -7.34
CA TYR A 193 -2.49 14.53 -6.43
C TYR A 193 -1.13 15.17 -6.80
N GLU A 194 -0.90 15.51 -8.07
CA GLU A 194 0.29 16.22 -8.52
C GLU A 194 0.36 17.64 -7.95
N GLU A 195 -0.78 18.30 -7.73
CA GLU A 195 -0.83 19.60 -7.06
C GLU A 195 -0.46 19.42 -5.59
N LYS A 196 -1.00 18.38 -4.93
CA LYS A 196 -0.66 18.08 -3.55
C LYS A 196 0.83 17.76 -3.39
N LEU A 197 1.41 16.95 -4.27
CA LEU A 197 2.84 16.63 -4.24
C LEU A 197 3.74 17.85 -4.39
N LYS A 198 3.34 18.86 -5.17
CA LYS A 198 4.06 20.13 -5.25
C LYS A 198 4.08 20.89 -3.92
N GLU A 199 3.14 20.67 -3.01
CA GLU A 199 3.15 21.26 -1.67
C GLU A 199 4.07 20.49 -0.72
N LEU A 200 4.21 19.18 -0.93
CA LEU A 200 4.97 18.25 -0.10
C LEU A 200 6.48 18.24 -0.41
N LYS A 201 7.10 19.43 -0.46
CA LYS A 201 8.49 19.59 -0.91
C LYS A 201 9.55 19.16 0.10
N ASN A 202 9.19 19.01 1.37
CA ASN A 202 10.14 18.70 2.44
C ASN A 202 9.47 17.98 3.62
N LYS A 203 10.30 17.44 4.53
CA LYS A 203 9.85 16.71 5.71
C LYS A 203 8.82 17.49 6.53
N LYS A 204 9.00 18.81 6.69
CA LYS A 204 8.08 19.66 7.46
C LYS A 204 6.69 19.66 6.82
N SER A 205 6.59 19.93 5.52
CA SER A 205 5.32 19.91 4.79
C SER A 205 4.64 18.53 4.79
N ILE A 206 5.41 17.43 4.77
CA ILE A 206 4.85 16.07 4.85
C ILE A 206 4.33 15.77 6.26
N LEU A 207 5.06 16.17 7.31
CA LEU A 207 4.60 16.03 8.70
C LEU A 207 3.35 16.86 8.98
N GLU A 208 3.29 18.09 8.47
CA GLU A 208 2.11 18.95 8.55
C GLU A 208 0.91 18.26 7.87
N PHE A 209 1.09 17.77 6.63
CA PHE A 209 0.04 17.01 5.95
C PHE A 209 -0.44 15.78 6.73
N ILE A 210 0.47 14.98 7.29
CA ILE A 210 0.10 13.81 8.10
C ILE A 210 -0.73 14.24 9.30
N ASN A 211 -0.30 15.27 10.04
CA ASN A 211 -1.04 15.76 11.20
C ASN A 211 -2.43 16.27 10.78
N ASP A 212 -2.51 17.11 9.74
CA ASP A 212 -3.78 17.65 9.23
C ASP A 212 -4.74 16.55 8.81
N TYR A 213 -4.24 15.52 8.10
CA TYR A 213 -5.04 14.37 7.68
C TYR A 213 -5.65 13.63 8.86
N PHE A 214 -4.85 13.36 9.89
CA PHE A 214 -5.32 12.63 11.07
C PHE A 214 -6.24 13.47 11.97
N GLU A 215 -5.97 14.78 12.11
CA GLU A 215 -6.90 15.70 12.80
C GLU A 215 -8.26 15.75 12.11
N GLU A 216 -8.29 15.75 10.76
CA GLU A 216 -9.55 15.71 10.00
C GLU A 216 -10.33 14.40 10.16
N ILE A 217 -9.65 13.28 10.39
CA ILE A 217 -10.29 11.97 10.65
C ILE A 217 -10.82 11.92 12.09
N GLU A 218 -10.01 12.31 13.06
CA GLU A 218 -10.40 12.36 14.48
C GLU A 218 -11.55 13.33 14.74
N ALA A 219 -11.69 14.39 13.93
CA ALA A 219 -12.83 15.28 13.99
C ALA A 219 -14.12 14.67 13.41
N LYS A 220 -14.03 13.60 12.61
CA LYS A 220 -15.16 12.94 11.92
C LYS A 220 -15.59 11.62 12.56
N GLU A 221 -14.68 10.92 13.22
CA GLU A 221 -14.94 9.65 13.90
C GLU A 221 -14.79 9.82 15.42
N ASP A 222 -15.73 9.28 16.20
CA ASP A 222 -15.67 9.33 17.65
C ASP A 222 -14.34 8.74 18.16
N LYS A 223 -13.76 9.41 19.17
CA LYS A 223 -12.35 9.41 19.65
C LYS A 223 -11.65 8.07 19.97
N GLU A 224 -12.18 6.90 19.62
CA GLU A 224 -11.70 5.59 20.07
C GLU A 224 -10.92 4.76 19.04
N ASN A 225 -10.18 5.37 18.11
CA ASN A 225 -9.44 4.59 17.12
C ASN A 225 -7.92 4.55 17.39
N ARG A 226 -7.49 3.67 18.30
CA ARG A 226 -6.07 3.39 18.62
C ARG A 226 -5.23 3.02 17.38
N GLY A 227 -5.85 2.55 16.30
CA GLY A 227 -5.17 2.24 15.03
C GLY A 227 -4.71 3.49 14.27
N THR A 228 -5.39 4.62 14.45
CA THR A 228 -5.12 5.90 13.78
C THR A 228 -3.82 6.52 14.30
N GLU A 229 -3.63 6.53 15.63
CA GLU A 229 -2.39 7.02 16.24
C GLU A 229 -1.18 6.10 15.96
N ALA A 230 -1.37 4.78 15.96
CA ALA A 230 -0.30 3.86 15.58
C ALA A 230 0.18 4.08 14.13
N LEU A 231 -0.76 4.31 13.19
CA LEU A 231 -0.44 4.60 11.79
C LEU A 231 0.28 5.95 11.64
N LYS A 232 -0.16 6.97 12.38
CA LYS A 232 0.50 8.28 12.43
C LYS A 232 1.94 8.18 12.93
N GLU A 233 2.19 7.40 13.98
CA GLU A 233 3.55 7.15 14.49
C GLU A 233 4.40 6.34 13.50
N ILE A 234 3.84 5.35 12.80
CA ILE A 234 4.54 4.63 11.72
C ILE A 234 4.99 5.61 10.63
N LEU A 235 4.13 6.52 10.18
CA LEU A 235 4.47 7.52 9.17
C LEU A 235 5.53 8.52 9.66
N LYS A 236 5.47 8.93 10.94
CA LYS A 236 6.52 9.75 11.55
C LYS A 236 7.86 9.01 11.59
N LEU A 237 7.87 7.72 11.92
CA LEU A 237 9.06 6.88 11.92
C LEU A 237 9.65 6.74 10.50
N THR A 238 8.81 6.54 9.48
CA THR A 238 9.22 6.56 8.08
C THR A 238 9.96 7.85 7.72
N LEU A 239 9.44 9.00 8.16
CA LEU A 239 10.09 10.30 7.95
C LEU A 239 11.32 10.55 8.83
N GLY A 240 11.42 9.88 9.98
CA GLY A 240 12.61 9.84 10.81
C GLY A 240 13.76 9.08 10.13
N GLY A 241 13.46 7.97 9.43
CA GLY A 241 14.43 7.26 8.58
C GLY A 241 14.97 8.13 7.44
N VAL A 242 14.12 8.99 6.88
CA VAL A 242 14.47 10.00 5.85
C VAL A 242 15.34 11.15 6.40
N GLU A 243 15.48 11.31 7.72
CA GLU A 243 16.31 12.38 8.30
C GLU A 243 17.82 12.11 8.20
N ARG A 244 18.22 10.83 8.15
CA ARG A 244 19.59 10.42 7.80
C ARG A 244 19.95 10.86 6.38
N TRP A 245 18.95 11.02 5.52
CA TRP A 245 19.07 11.42 4.12
C TRP A 245 19.28 12.95 3.93
N LEU A 246 18.58 13.81 4.68
CA LEU A 246 18.78 15.27 4.60
C LEU A 246 20.13 15.73 5.18
N ARG A 247 20.67 15.03 6.20
CA ARG A 247 21.97 15.39 6.79
C ARG A 247 23.15 15.04 5.89
N ALA A 248 23.03 13.96 5.11
CA ALA A 248 24.06 13.50 4.18
C ALA A 248 24.11 14.28 2.84
N GLN A 249 23.33 15.36 2.72
CA GLN A 249 23.33 16.31 1.61
C GLN A 249 23.99 17.65 1.99
N LYS A 250 24.31 17.84 3.27
CA LYS A 250 25.02 19.02 3.81
C LYS A 250 26.47 18.73 4.20
N SER A 251 26.96 17.54 3.86
CA SER A 251 28.31 17.02 4.09
C SER A 251 28.87 16.52 2.77
#